data_AF-A0AAN0R537-F1
#
_entry.id   AF-A0AAN0R537-F1
#
_cell.length_a   1.000
_cell.length_b   1.000
_cell.length_c   1.000
_cell.angle_alpha   90.00
_cell.angle_beta   90.00
_cell.angle_gamma   90.00
#
_symmetry.space_group_name_H-M   'P 1'
#
loop_
_entity.id
_entity.type
_entity.pdbx_description
1 polymer ?
#
loop_
_entity_poly.entity_id
_entity_poly.type
_entity_poly.pdbx_seq_one_letter_code
_entity_poly.pdbx_strand_id
1 'polypeptide(L)'
;MARPRKINLDRLGLELLASTIDGTQQRYKDAKEGGYPVDAATISASVSLLKLIEAAKAARADDSAAELEKLRQQFNQKRTTPATPALPTQNEPTNRAALLAEYGLPDPNI
;
A
#
# COMPACT_ATOMS: atom_id res chain seq x y z
N MET A 1 8.25 8.29 -29.58
CA MET A 1 7.44 7.06 -29.37
C MET A 1 6.67 7.22 -28.07
N ALA A 2 5.34 7.26 -28.13
CA ALA A 2 4.49 7.44 -26.95
C ALA A 2 4.49 6.16 -26.10
N ARG A 3 4.77 6.28 -24.80
CA ARG A 3 4.75 5.15 -23.86
C ARG A 3 3.33 4.57 -23.81
N PRO A 4 3.12 3.26 -24.01
CA PRO A 4 1.79 2.68 -23.94
C PRO A 4 1.19 2.93 -22.56
N ARG A 5 -0.06 3.40 -22.53
CA ARG A 5 -0.80 3.65 -21.28
C ARG A 5 -0.88 2.34 -20.51
N LYS A 6 -0.53 2.37 -19.21
CA LYS A 6 -0.70 1.21 -18.33
C LYS A 6 -2.17 0.82 -18.32
N ILE A 7 -2.47 -0.35 -18.85
CA ILE A 7 -3.81 -0.93 -18.83
C ILE A 7 -4.08 -1.39 -17.39
N ASN A 8 -5.17 -0.89 -16.80
CA ASN A 8 -5.59 -1.33 -15.46
C ASN A 8 -6.46 -2.58 -15.61
N LEU A 9 -5.80 -3.75 -15.53
CA LEU A 9 -6.44 -5.06 -15.68
C LEU A 9 -7.49 -5.34 -14.60
N ASP A 10 -7.37 -4.75 -13.41
CA ASP A 10 -8.33 -4.98 -12.32
C ASP A 10 -9.66 -4.31 -12.61
N ARG A 11 -9.57 -3.06 -13.07
CA ARG A 11 -10.74 -2.30 -13.49
C ARG A 11 -11.45 -3.01 -14.64
N LEU A 12 -10.70 -3.45 -15.66
CA LEU A 12 -11.27 -4.17 -16.79
C LEU A 12 -11.88 -5.52 -16.39
N GLY A 13 -11.26 -6.24 -15.45
CA GLY A 13 -11.80 -7.49 -14.92
C GLY A 13 -13.11 -7.30 -14.18
N LEU A 14 -13.20 -6.26 -13.34
CA LEU A 14 -14.43 -5.90 -12.64
C LEU A 14 -15.53 -5.42 -13.60
N GLU A 15 -15.18 -4.62 -14.61
CA GLU A 15 -16.12 -4.18 -15.65
C GLU A 15 -16.64 -5.37 -16.48
N LEU A 16 -15.77 -6.31 -16.83
CA LEU A 16 -16.17 -7.55 -17.52
C LEU A 16 -17.12 -8.38 -16.65
N LEU A 17 -16.81 -8.57 -15.37
CA LEU A 17 -17.68 -9.29 -14.43
C LEU A 17 -19.04 -8.61 -14.28
N ALA A 18 -19.07 -7.29 -14.14
CA ALA A 18 -20.33 -6.54 -14.07
C ALA A 18 -21.18 -6.76 -15.34
N SER A 19 -20.59 -6.62 -16.53
CA SER A 19 -21.30 -6.86 -17.79
C SER A 19 -21.80 -8.30 -17.94
N THR A 20 -21.06 -9.27 -17.39
CA THR A 20 -21.42 -10.69 -17.42
C THR A 20 -22.59 -10.97 -16.48
N ILE A 21 -22.58 -10.36 -15.29
CA ILE A 21 -23.69 -10.45 -14.33
C ILE A 21 -24.95 -9.83 -14.94
N ASP A 22 -24.88 -8.65 -15.54
CA ASP A 22 -26.03 -8.00 -16.15
C ASP A 22 -26.61 -8.83 -17.31
N GLY A 23 -25.73 -9.34 -18.18
CA GLY A 23 -26.15 -10.21 -19.28
C GLY A 23 -26.79 -11.52 -18.82
N THR A 24 -26.29 -12.10 -17.73
CA THR A 24 -26.87 -13.33 -17.16
C THR A 24 -28.19 -13.09 -16.44
N GLN A 25 -28.35 -11.95 -15.75
CA GLN A 25 -29.62 -11.54 -15.17
C GLN A 25 -30.69 -11.34 -16.24
N GLN A 26 -30.34 -10.70 -17.37
CA GLN A 26 -31.27 -10.54 -18.48
C GLN A 26 -31.68 -11.90 -19.06
N ARG A 27 -30.72 -12.79 -19.32
CA ARG A 27 -31.03 -14.16 -19.78
C ARG A 27 -31.91 -14.94 -18.81
N TYR A 28 -31.72 -14.76 -17.50
CA TYR A 28 -32.55 -15.40 -16.49
C TYR A 28 -33.99 -14.85 -16.52
N LYS A 29 -34.14 -13.54 -16.70
CA LYS A 29 -35.44 -12.89 -16.87
C LYS A 29 -36.16 -13.40 -18.12
N ASP A 30 -35.46 -13.45 -19.25
CA ASP A 30 -35.99 -13.93 -20.52
C ASP A 30 -36.39 -15.43 -20.43
N ALA A 31 -35.58 -16.25 -19.75
CA ALA A 31 -35.89 -17.66 -19.51
C ALA A 31 -37.15 -17.86 -18.64
N LYS A 32 -37.31 -17.02 -17.62
CA LYS A 32 -38.49 -17.02 -16.75
C LYS A 32 -39.75 -16.57 -17.48
N GLU A 33 -39.65 -15.56 -18.35
CA GLU A 33 -40.77 -15.04 -19.15
C GLU A 33 -41.13 -15.99 -20.32
N GLY A 34 -40.14 -16.59 -20.96
CA GLY A 34 -40.30 -17.51 -22.10
C GLY A 34 -40.56 -18.96 -21.72
N GLY A 35 -40.51 -19.32 -20.42
CA GLY A 35 -40.82 -20.66 -19.92
C GLY A 35 -39.80 -21.73 -20.28
N TYR A 36 -38.56 -21.36 -20.63
CA TYR A 36 -37.49 -22.30 -20.96
C TYR A 36 -36.46 -22.39 -19.82
N PRO A 37 -35.82 -23.56 -19.63
CA PRO A 37 -34.85 -23.74 -18.55
C PRO A 37 -33.60 -22.90 -18.78
N VAL A 38 -33.04 -22.38 -17.68
CA VAL A 38 -31.76 -21.67 -17.70
C VAL A 38 -30.65 -22.69 -17.90
N ASP A 39 -29.80 -22.46 -18.90
CA ASP A 39 -28.68 -23.34 -19.21
C ASP A 39 -27.64 -23.34 -18.08
N ALA A 40 -27.33 -24.53 -17.56
CA ALA A 40 -26.33 -24.74 -16.53
C ALA A 40 -24.94 -24.19 -16.95
N ALA A 41 -24.61 -24.23 -18.24
CA ALA A 41 -23.34 -23.68 -18.74
C ALA A 41 -23.22 -22.16 -18.50
N THR A 42 -24.35 -21.43 -18.54
CA THR A 42 -24.37 -19.98 -18.29
C THR A 42 -24.09 -19.67 -16.81
N ILE A 43 -24.62 -20.49 -15.91
CA ILE A 43 -24.36 -20.37 -14.46
C ILE A 43 -22.89 -20.72 -14.18
N SER A 44 -22.38 -21.81 -14.76
CA SER A 44 -20.99 -22.26 -14.58
C SER A 44 -19.96 -21.25 -15.10
N ALA A 45 -20.24 -20.58 -16.22
CA ALA A 45 -19.37 -19.54 -16.76
C ALA A 45 -19.26 -18.33 -15.81
N SER A 46 -20.39 -17.90 -15.24
CA SER A 46 -20.46 -16.77 -14.30
C SER A 46 -19.70 -17.06 -13.00
N VAL A 47 -19.87 -18.26 -12.45
CA VAL A 47 -19.15 -18.71 -11.25
C VAL A 47 -17.65 -18.85 -11.52
N SER A 48 -17.26 -19.34 -12.70
CA SER A 48 -15.85 -19.46 -13.09
C SER A 48 -15.17 -18.11 -13.21
N LEU A 49 -15.86 -17.10 -13.77
CA LEU A 49 -15.34 -15.74 -13.88
C LEU A 49 -15.13 -15.10 -12.51
N LEU A 50 -16.09 -15.27 -11.59
CA LEU A 50 -15.97 -14.80 -10.21
C LEU A 50 -14.74 -15.41 -9.52
N LYS A 51 -14.60 -16.74 -9.60
CA LYS A 51 -13.45 -17.46 -9.01
C LYS A 51 -12.11 -17.02 -9.59
N LEU A 52 -12.06 -16.73 -10.88
CA LEU A 52 -10.83 -16.24 -11.54
C LEU A 52 -10.43 -14.86 -10.99
N ILE A 53 -11.40 -13.98 -10.75
CA ILE A 53 -11.15 -12.65 -10.17
C ILE A 53 -10.72 -12.76 -8.70
N GLU A 54 -11.35 -13.63 -7.92
CA GLU A 54 -10.95 -13.89 -6.53
C GLU A 54 -9.53 -14.46 -6.44
N ALA A 55 -9.18 -15.43 -7.29
CA ALA A 55 -7.85 -16.00 -7.36
C ALA A 55 -6.80 -14.96 -7.76
N ALA A 56 -7.12 -14.09 -8.75
CA ALA A 56 -6.24 -13.00 -9.16
C ALA A 56 -6.01 -11.98 -8.03
N LYS A 57 -7.05 -11.68 -7.24
CA LYS A 57 -6.95 -10.79 -6.08
C LYS A 57 -6.12 -11.41 -4.96
N ALA A 58 -6.31 -12.70 -4.68
CA ALA A 58 -5.57 -13.43 -3.65
C ALA A 58 -4.07 -13.50 -3.98
N ALA A 59 -3.71 -13.85 -5.22
CA ALA A 59 -2.32 -13.93 -5.67
C ALA A 59 -1.56 -12.60 -5.47
N ARG A 60 -2.23 -11.46 -5.72
CA ARG A 60 -1.62 -10.14 -5.52
C ARG A 60 -1.54 -9.70 -4.06
N ALA A 61 -2.43 -10.19 -3.21
CA ALA A 61 -2.36 -9.90 -1.78
C ALA A 61 -1.05 -10.47 -1.19
N ASP A 62 -0.70 -11.70 -1.57
CA ASP A 62 0.54 -12.36 -1.17
C ASP A 62 1.78 -11.63 -1.69
N ASP A 63 1.77 -11.20 -2.97
CA ASP A 63 2.87 -10.42 -3.56
C ASP A 63 3.09 -9.08 -2.84
N SER A 64 1.99 -8.37 -2.51
CA SER A 64 2.07 -7.09 -1.81
C SER A 64 2.60 -7.22 -0.38
N ALA A 65 2.24 -8.30 0.32
CA ALA A 65 2.74 -8.59 1.67
C ALA A 65 4.24 -8.90 1.64
N ALA A 66 4.70 -9.65 0.65
CA ALA A 66 6.12 -9.95 0.45
C ALA A 66 6.94 -8.70 0.11
N GLU A 67 6.43 -7.80 -0.73
CA GLU A 67 7.10 -6.52 -1.04
C GLU A 67 7.18 -5.60 0.18
N LEU A 68 6.13 -5.53 1.00
CA LEU A 68 6.11 -4.69 2.21
C LEU A 68 7.12 -5.19 3.25
N GLU A 69 7.22 -6.51 3.42
CA GLU A 69 8.22 -7.11 4.29
C GLU A 69 9.66 -6.85 3.79
N LYS A 70 9.88 -6.95 2.48
CA LYS A 70 11.17 -6.59 1.86
C LYS A 70 11.53 -5.12 2.08
N LEU A 71 10.55 -4.20 1.95
CA LEU A 71 10.76 -2.77 2.22
C LEU A 71 11.08 -2.50 3.70
N ARG A 72 10.42 -3.20 4.63
CA ARG A 72 10.73 -3.13 6.07
C ARG A 72 12.15 -3.59 6.37
N GLN A 73 12.58 -4.71 5.77
CA GLN A 73 13.95 -5.20 5.91
C GLN A 73 14.98 -4.19 5.36
N GLN A 74 14.72 -3.62 4.18
CA GLN A 74 15.59 -2.58 3.60
C GLN A 74 15.64 -1.31 4.46
N PHE A 75 14.52 -0.90 5.05
CA PHE A 75 14.47 0.25 5.95
C PHE A 75 15.25 0.00 7.24
N ASN A 76 15.10 -1.19 7.84
CA ASN A 76 15.83 -1.58 9.05
C ASN A 76 17.33 -1.76 8.80
N GLN A 77 17.73 -2.26 7.63
CA GLN A 77 19.14 -2.33 7.21
C GLN A 77 19.76 -0.95 7.04
N LYS A 78 19.03 0.05 6.51
CA LYS A 78 19.52 1.44 6.43
C LYS A 78 19.60 2.14 7.80
N ARG A 79 18.98 1.57 8.83
CA ARG A 79 18.99 2.07 10.21
C ARG A 79 20.15 1.54 11.04
N THR A 80 21.09 0.77 10.48
CA THR A 80 22.34 0.44 11.18
C THR A 80 23.17 1.71 11.37
N THR A 81 22.91 2.34 12.52
CA THR A 81 23.68 3.34 13.28
C THR A 81 24.21 4.55 12.52
N PRO A 82 23.61 5.75 12.69
CA PRO A 82 24.45 6.87 13.05
C PRO A 82 24.96 6.60 14.48
N ALA A 83 26.27 6.46 14.65
CA ALA A 83 26.88 6.68 15.95
C ALA A 83 26.36 8.03 16.44
N THR A 84 25.57 8.03 17.51
CA THR A 84 25.08 9.25 18.14
C THR A 84 26.30 10.13 18.37
N PRO A 85 26.44 11.31 17.73
CA PRO A 85 27.51 12.21 18.08
C PRO A 85 27.32 12.54 19.55
N ALA A 86 28.36 12.35 20.36
CA ALA A 86 28.32 12.77 21.76
C ALA A 86 27.85 14.23 21.79
N LEU A 87 26.79 14.51 22.56
CA LEU A 87 26.29 15.86 22.78
C LEU A 87 27.45 16.72 23.30
N PRO A 88 27.78 17.85 22.64
CA PRO A 88 28.86 18.74 23.07
C PRO A 88 28.38 19.59 24.25
N THR A 89 28.11 18.95 25.38
CA THR A 89 27.74 19.62 26.63
C THR A 89 28.38 18.86 27.80
N GLN A 90 29.71 18.77 27.79
CA GLN A 90 30.53 18.41 28.95
C GLN A 90 31.73 19.35 29.12
N ASN A 91 31.57 20.62 28.74
CA ASN A 91 32.51 21.64 29.17
C ASN A 91 32.00 22.17 30.51
N GLU A 92 32.37 21.51 31.61
CA GLU A 92 32.46 22.19 32.91
C GLU A 92 33.40 23.39 32.69
N PRO A 93 32.90 24.64 32.77
CA PRO A 93 33.74 25.78 32.47
C PRO A 93 34.71 25.95 33.64
N THR A 94 35.98 25.61 33.41
CA THR A 94 37.08 25.84 34.36
C THR A 94 37.19 27.32 34.77
N ASN A 95 36.47 28.23 34.12
CA ASN A 95 36.34 29.62 34.53
C ASN A 95 35.01 30.25 34.10
N ARG A 96 33.92 29.95 34.82
CA ARG A 96 32.56 30.52 34.62
C ARG A 96 32.57 32.06 34.59
N ALA A 97 33.40 32.70 35.40
CA ALA A 97 33.53 34.15 35.46
C ALA A 97 34.09 34.76 34.16
N ALA A 98 35.04 34.08 33.50
CA ALA A 98 35.61 34.55 32.24
C ALA A 98 34.58 34.48 31.09
N LEU A 99 33.75 33.44 31.07
CA LEU A 99 32.67 33.32 30.09
C LEU A 99 31.59 34.39 30.29
N LEU A 100 31.17 34.64 31.53
CA LEU A 100 30.17 35.67 31.82
C LEU A 100 30.67 37.08 31.44
N ALA A 101 31.96 37.36 31.64
CA ALA A 101 32.59 38.61 31.22
C ALA A 101 32.62 38.77 29.68
N GLU A 102 32.86 37.70 28.92
CA GLU A 102 32.87 37.73 27.45
C GLU A 102 31.49 38.05 26.85
N TYR A 103 30.41 37.64 27.53
CA TYR A 103 29.03 37.94 27.14
C TYR A 103 28.46 39.21 27.80
N GLY A 104 29.28 39.98 28.53
CA GLY A 104 28.86 41.21 29.19
C GLY A 104 27.80 41.02 30.29
N LEU A 105 27.72 39.81 30.86
CA LEU A 105 26.76 39.45 31.90
C LEU A 105 27.43 39.55 33.28
N PRO A 106 26.83 40.25 34.25
CA PRO A 106 27.34 40.25 35.63
C PRO A 106 27.11 38.88 36.28
N ASP A 107 28.11 38.39 37.03
CA ASP A 107 27.97 37.13 37.78
C ASP A 107 27.05 37.35 39.00
N PRO A 108 25.91 36.65 39.11
CA PRO A 108 24.95 36.87 40.18
C PRO A 108 25.39 36.34 41.56
N ASN A 109 26.58 35.73 41.67
CA ASN A 109 27.11 35.15 42.92
C ASN A 109 28.24 35.99 43.57
N ILE A 110 28.36 37.27 43.21
CA ILE A 110 29.24 38.26 43.89
C ILE A 110 28.37 39.32 44.56
#